data_AF-A0A0A8K3B2-F1
#
_entry.id   AF-A0A0A8K3B2-F1
#
_cell.length_a   1.000
_cell.length_b   1.000
_cell.length_c   1.000
_cell.angle_alpha   90.00
_cell.angle_beta   90.00
_cell.angle_gamma   90.00
#
_symmetry.space_group_name_H-M   'P 1'
#
loop_
_entity.id
_entity.type
_entity.pdbx_description
1 polymer ?
#
loop_
_entity_poly.entity_id
_entity_poly.type
_entity_poly.pdbx_seq_one_letter_code
_entity_poly.pdbx_strand_id
1 'polypeptide(L)'
;MSSVTVVWKGNCRSTDARARLLDCLHRLARLSDGYLRPTERPHLTVVGEEDALPRAKRCKRPNIELIDETRQGEILVSSDITDHPETLLARASEAGLPIRTGKDGHTKHIVLDAVRLHGIDFRLFDPRGLYPHDDRMSFVFIECPEHHFLDGRLVKITEEYGTTVLSCPSLRLKSYLEDWTDCLFSWVRFFLMGDLWWARHEDLQGYHDYRGVFEIVQTTRGSAEAEDATFDAVLSTFTQHAEHWRCEVQRTA
;
A
#
# COMPACT_ATOMS: atom_id res chain seq x y z
N MET A 1 3.02 -9.82 21.47
CA MET A 1 3.34 -8.83 20.42
C MET A 1 2.10 -8.58 19.59
N SER A 2 1.55 -7.37 19.68
CA SER A 2 0.35 -6.92 18.98
C SER A 2 0.55 -6.91 17.46
N SER A 3 -0.55 -7.05 16.73
CA SER A 3 -0.62 -6.74 15.30
C SER A 3 -1.29 -5.40 15.13
N VAL A 4 -0.83 -4.63 14.14
CA VAL A 4 -1.35 -3.31 13.83
C VAL A 4 -1.80 -3.28 12.38
N THR A 5 -2.96 -2.68 12.14
CA THR A 5 -3.40 -2.35 10.78
C THR A 5 -2.91 -0.96 10.47
N VAL A 6 -2.17 -0.82 9.38
CA VAL A 6 -1.71 0.46 8.84
C VAL A 6 -2.57 0.79 7.63
N VAL A 7 -3.12 2.00 7.62
CA VAL A 7 -3.88 2.56 6.49
C VAL A 7 -3.15 3.77 5.95
N TRP A 8 -3.20 4.00 4.65
CA TRP A 8 -2.60 5.19 4.05
C TRP A 8 -3.44 5.74 2.91
N LYS A 9 -3.41 7.06 2.78
CA LYS A 9 -4.17 7.83 1.79
C LYS A 9 -3.26 8.92 1.24
N GLY A 10 -3.55 9.37 0.04
CA GLY A 10 -2.79 10.46 -0.58
C GLY A 10 -3.31 10.78 -1.97
N ASN A 11 -2.89 11.92 -2.51
CA ASN A 11 -3.19 12.35 -3.85
C ASN A 11 -1.91 12.83 -4.56
N CYS A 12 -1.43 12.03 -5.50
CA CYS A 12 -0.30 12.40 -6.35
C CYS A 12 -0.77 12.63 -7.78
N ARG A 13 -0.99 13.90 -8.14
CA ARG A 13 -1.32 14.30 -9.53
C ARG A 13 -0.10 14.45 -10.44
N SER A 14 1.09 14.60 -9.86
CA SER A 14 2.32 14.74 -10.63
C SER A 14 2.70 13.38 -11.23
N THR A 15 2.63 13.27 -12.56
CA THR A 15 3.03 12.06 -13.30
C THR A 15 4.48 11.69 -13.03
N ASP A 16 5.36 12.70 -12.96
CA ASP A 16 6.79 12.50 -12.74
C ASP A 16 7.06 11.97 -11.32
N ALA A 17 6.38 12.53 -10.31
CA ALA A 17 6.52 12.04 -8.93
C ALA A 17 5.95 10.63 -8.79
N ARG A 18 4.83 10.31 -9.45
CA ARG A 18 4.27 8.95 -9.51
C ARG A 18 5.25 7.98 -10.14
N ALA A 19 5.84 8.32 -11.29
CA ALA A 19 6.80 7.45 -11.97
C ALA A 19 8.01 7.14 -11.07
N ARG A 20 8.61 8.16 -10.45
CA ARG A 20 9.74 8.01 -9.52
C ARG A 20 9.39 7.16 -8.30
N LEU A 21 8.20 7.36 -7.73
CA LEU A 21 7.68 6.54 -6.64
C LEU A 21 7.55 5.08 -7.06
N LEU A 22 6.94 4.82 -8.21
CA LEU A 22 6.74 3.46 -8.71
C LEU A 22 8.06 2.75 -9.03
N ASP A 23 9.05 3.45 -9.57
CA ASP A 23 10.40 2.91 -9.80
C ASP A 23 11.06 2.47 -8.48
N CYS A 24 10.99 3.32 -7.45
CA CYS A 24 11.50 3.01 -6.12
C CYS A 24 10.76 1.82 -5.48
N LEU A 25 9.43 1.84 -5.50
CA LEU A 25 8.60 0.75 -4.99
C LEU A 25 8.82 -0.55 -5.75
N HIS A 26 9.14 -0.51 -7.04
CA HIS A 26 9.48 -1.69 -7.82
C HIS A 26 10.78 -2.34 -7.32
N ARG A 27 11.77 -1.56 -6.89
CA ARG A 27 13.00 -2.07 -6.25
C ARG A 27 12.67 -2.79 -4.94
N LEU A 28 11.84 -2.17 -4.10
CA LEU A 28 11.37 -2.77 -2.85
C LEU A 28 10.56 -4.06 -3.09
N ALA A 29 9.66 -4.04 -4.08
CA ALA A 29 8.84 -5.20 -4.43
C ALA A 29 9.70 -6.38 -4.89
N ARG A 30 10.73 -6.13 -5.72
CA ARG A 30 11.69 -7.17 -6.15
C ARG A 30 12.48 -7.75 -4.98
N LEU A 31 12.93 -6.90 -4.06
CA LEU A 31 13.64 -7.32 -2.86
C LEU A 31 12.76 -8.22 -1.98
N SER A 32 11.53 -7.78 -1.72
CA SER A 32 10.52 -8.56 -0.99
C SER A 32 10.21 -9.90 -1.67
N ASP A 33 10.01 -9.91 -2.99
CA ASP A 33 9.79 -11.13 -3.77
C ASP A 33 10.97 -12.10 -3.67
N GLY A 34 12.20 -11.60 -3.63
CA GLY A 34 13.41 -12.40 -3.38
C GLY A 34 13.34 -13.20 -2.08
N TYR A 35 12.86 -12.60 -0.99
CA TYR A 35 12.66 -13.28 0.29
C TYR A 35 11.42 -14.20 0.31
N LEU A 36 10.39 -13.86 -0.47
CA LEU A 36 9.17 -14.67 -0.53
C LEU A 36 9.35 -15.96 -1.33
N ARG A 37 10.32 -16.01 -2.26
CA ARG A 37 10.59 -17.16 -3.12
C ARG A 37 11.04 -18.38 -2.32
N PRO A 38 10.72 -19.60 -2.78
CA PRO A 38 10.76 -20.81 -1.96
C PRO A 38 12.16 -21.36 -1.65
N THR A 39 13.24 -20.64 -1.97
CA THR A 39 14.57 -21.23 -1.88
C THR A 39 14.96 -21.66 -0.47
N GLU A 40 14.39 -21.06 0.59
CA GLU A 40 14.62 -21.49 1.98
C GLU A 40 13.50 -21.06 2.95
N ARG A 41 12.26 -21.55 2.77
CA ARG A 41 11.26 -21.41 3.85
C ARG A 41 11.38 -22.62 4.80
N PRO A 42 11.79 -22.43 6.08
CA PRO A 42 11.39 -23.40 7.10
C PRO A 42 9.87 -23.42 7.10
N HIS A 43 9.28 -24.59 6.87
CA HIS A 43 7.84 -24.78 6.93
C HIS A 43 7.41 -24.63 8.39
N LEU A 44 7.17 -23.41 8.84
CA LEU A 44 6.34 -23.19 10.02
C LEU A 44 4.89 -23.32 9.57
N THR A 45 4.47 -24.58 9.41
CA THR A 45 3.08 -24.96 9.57
C THR A 45 2.66 -24.44 10.95
N VAL A 46 1.85 -23.39 10.97
CA VAL A 46 1.03 -23.09 12.14
C VAL A 46 0.17 -24.33 12.35
N VAL A 47 0.47 -25.09 13.39
CA VAL A 47 -0.35 -26.21 13.85
C VAL A 47 -1.71 -25.62 14.22
N GLY A 48 -2.71 -25.78 13.35
CA GLY A 48 -4.07 -25.32 13.62
C GLY A 48 -4.98 -24.95 12.43
N GLU A 49 -4.53 -24.95 11.18
CA GLU A 49 -5.40 -24.62 10.02
C GLU A 49 -5.35 -25.67 8.89
N GLU A 50 -5.28 -26.95 9.24
CA GLU A 50 -5.83 -28.00 8.39
C GLU A 50 -7.34 -28.10 8.67
N ASP A 51 -8.13 -27.13 8.16
CA ASP A 51 -9.54 -27.31 7.78
C ASP A 51 -10.20 -25.96 7.44
N ALA A 52 -10.14 -25.56 6.16
CA ALA A 52 -11.29 -24.99 5.43
C ALA A 52 -10.92 -24.67 3.97
N LEU A 53 -11.57 -25.43 3.07
CA LEU A 53 -11.86 -25.19 1.65
C LEU A 53 -10.97 -25.90 0.60
N PRO A 54 -11.59 -26.50 -0.45
CA PRO A 54 -10.89 -27.36 -1.40
C PRO A 54 -9.93 -26.60 -2.30
N ARG A 55 -8.77 -27.21 -2.56
CA ARG A 55 -7.65 -26.80 -3.44
C ARG A 55 -7.99 -26.65 -4.94
N ALA A 56 -9.22 -26.32 -5.32
CA ALA A 56 -9.61 -26.15 -6.72
C ALA A 56 -9.53 -24.67 -7.16
N LYS A 57 -8.51 -24.35 -7.97
CA LYS A 57 -8.41 -23.13 -8.82
C LYS A 57 -8.39 -21.75 -8.14
N ARG A 58 -7.57 -21.55 -7.10
CA ARG A 58 -7.01 -20.20 -6.87
C ARG A 58 -5.85 -20.02 -7.85
N CYS A 59 -6.06 -19.29 -8.95
CA CYS A 59 -4.93 -18.70 -9.68
C CYS A 59 -4.10 -17.95 -8.64
N LYS A 60 -2.88 -18.43 -8.36
CA LYS A 60 -2.01 -17.87 -7.33
C LYS A 60 -1.65 -16.46 -7.79
N ARG A 61 -2.31 -15.44 -7.22
CA ARG A 61 -2.03 -14.03 -7.51
C ARG A 61 -0.51 -13.80 -7.44
N PRO A 62 0.11 -13.15 -8.44
CA PRO A 62 1.56 -12.96 -8.43
C PRO A 62 1.99 -12.13 -7.21
N ASN A 63 3.22 -12.34 -6.75
CA ASN A 63 3.76 -11.59 -5.60
C ASN A 63 3.90 -10.10 -5.91
N ILE A 64 4.14 -9.74 -7.17
CA ILE A 64 4.19 -8.37 -7.67
C ILE A 64 3.20 -8.26 -8.82
N GLU A 65 2.34 -7.25 -8.77
CA GLU A 65 1.38 -6.93 -9.80
C GLU A 65 1.60 -5.48 -10.22
N LEU A 66 1.95 -5.28 -11.49
CA LEU A 66 1.98 -3.96 -12.11
C LEU A 66 0.63 -3.72 -12.74
N ILE A 67 0.02 -2.61 -12.38
CA ILE A 67 -1.30 -2.22 -12.84
C ILE A 67 -1.10 -1.09 -13.81
N ASP A 68 -1.47 -1.32 -15.06
CA ASP A 68 -1.43 -0.32 -16.11
C ASP A 68 -2.57 -0.56 -17.10
N GLU A 69 -3.80 -0.37 -16.63
CA GLU A 69 -4.99 -0.76 -17.38
C GLU A 69 -6.17 0.19 -17.18
N THR A 70 -7.06 0.24 -18.18
CA THR A 70 -8.40 0.80 -18.04
C THR A 70 -9.35 -0.30 -17.65
N ARG A 71 -9.97 -0.18 -16.47
CA ARG A 71 -11.06 -1.05 -16.06
C ARG A 71 -12.37 -0.52 -16.56
N GLN A 72 -13.23 -1.45 -16.97
CA GLN A 72 -14.54 -1.20 -17.56
C GLN A 72 -15.58 -1.99 -16.78
N GLY A 73 -16.82 -1.49 -16.78
CA GLY A 73 -17.91 -2.03 -15.98
C GLY A 73 -18.07 -1.31 -14.66
N GLU A 74 -19.00 -1.79 -13.85
CA GLU A 74 -19.33 -1.15 -12.58
C GLU A 74 -18.14 -1.17 -11.62
N ILE A 75 -17.64 0.02 -11.29
CA ILE A 75 -16.54 0.25 -10.35
C ILE A 75 -17.06 1.06 -9.18
N LEU A 76 -16.81 0.57 -7.96
CA LEU A 76 -17.23 1.21 -6.73
C LEU A 76 -16.03 1.88 -6.06
N VAL A 77 -15.96 3.20 -6.11
CA VAL A 77 -14.93 3.98 -5.41
C VAL A 77 -15.42 4.35 -4.02
N SER A 78 -14.84 3.72 -3.01
CA SER A 78 -15.16 3.98 -1.61
C SER A 78 -14.85 5.41 -1.20
N SER A 79 -15.70 6.00 -0.37
CA SER A 79 -15.52 7.35 0.15
C SER A 79 -14.36 7.47 1.16
N ASP A 80 -13.85 6.35 1.65
CA ASP A 80 -12.78 6.28 2.64
C ASP A 80 -11.37 6.54 2.05
N ILE A 81 -11.23 6.65 0.73
CA ILE A 81 -9.95 6.93 0.03
C ILE A 81 -9.39 8.35 0.31
N THR A 82 -10.12 9.15 1.09
CA THR A 82 -9.77 10.51 1.48
C THR A 82 -10.03 10.72 2.97
N ASP A 83 -9.47 11.78 3.55
CA ASP A 83 -9.73 12.19 4.94
C ASP A 83 -11.06 12.90 5.13
N HIS A 84 -11.65 13.37 4.03
CA HIS A 84 -12.91 14.11 4.00
C HIS A 84 -13.94 13.41 3.10
N PRO A 85 -14.50 12.25 3.52
CA PRO A 85 -15.46 11.48 2.72
C PRO A 85 -16.66 12.31 2.26
N GLU A 86 -17.19 13.17 3.12
CA GLU A 86 -18.30 14.06 2.82
C GLU A 86 -18.00 15.05 1.70
N THR A 87 -16.78 15.59 1.67
CA THR A 87 -16.34 16.49 0.60
C THR A 87 -16.23 15.75 -0.73
N LEU A 88 -15.69 14.52 -0.71
CA LEU A 88 -15.58 13.69 -1.92
C LEU A 88 -16.96 13.35 -2.50
N LEU A 89 -17.90 12.98 -1.63
CA LEU A 89 -19.27 12.66 -2.03
C LEU A 89 -20.04 13.89 -2.53
N ALA A 90 -19.85 15.05 -1.93
CA ALA A 90 -20.43 16.30 -2.41
C ALA A 90 -19.95 16.61 -3.83
N ARG A 91 -18.64 16.49 -4.10
CA ARG A 91 -18.07 16.68 -5.45
C ARG A 91 -18.57 15.65 -6.46
N ALA A 92 -18.72 14.39 -6.07
CA ALA A 92 -19.29 13.36 -6.92
C ALA A 92 -20.75 13.67 -7.28
N SER A 93 -21.53 14.10 -6.30
CA SER A 93 -22.92 14.52 -6.49
C SER A 93 -23.03 15.75 -7.39
N GLU A 94 -22.17 16.76 -7.21
CA GLU A 94 -22.08 17.94 -8.08
C GLU A 94 -21.72 17.56 -9.53
N ALA A 95 -20.89 16.54 -9.72
CA ALA A 95 -20.51 16.00 -11.01
C ALA A 95 -21.57 15.07 -11.63
N GLY A 96 -22.69 14.82 -10.95
CA GLY A 96 -23.76 13.95 -11.42
C GLY A 96 -23.45 12.45 -11.34
N LEU A 97 -22.44 12.05 -10.57
CA LEU A 97 -22.07 10.64 -10.42
C LEU A 97 -23.03 9.92 -9.45
N PRO A 98 -23.44 8.68 -9.76
CA PRO A 98 -24.26 7.89 -8.84
C PRO A 98 -23.50 7.55 -7.56
N ILE A 99 -24.20 7.60 -6.42
CA ILE A 99 -23.66 7.22 -5.11
C ILE A 99 -24.49 6.07 -4.56
N ARG A 100 -23.83 5.01 -4.09
CA ARG A 100 -24.46 3.85 -3.45
C ARG A 100 -23.95 3.70 -2.02
N THR A 101 -24.82 3.21 -1.13
CA THR A 101 -24.39 2.81 0.21
C THR A 101 -23.86 1.39 0.14
N GLY A 102 -22.70 1.15 0.77
CA GLY A 102 -22.09 -0.15 0.94
C GLY A 102 -22.94 -1.07 1.80
N LYS A 103 -22.61 -2.37 1.78
CA LYS A 103 -23.35 -3.39 2.54
C LYS A 103 -23.23 -3.23 4.05
N ASP A 104 -22.18 -2.57 4.51
CA ASP A 104 -21.97 -2.21 5.91
C ASP A 104 -22.94 -1.12 6.40
N GLY A 105 -23.68 -0.47 5.49
CA GLY A 105 -24.61 0.61 5.80
C GLY A 105 -23.94 1.95 6.13
N HIS A 106 -22.61 2.01 6.11
CA HIS A 106 -21.82 3.15 6.58
C HIS A 106 -20.94 3.72 5.46
N THR A 107 -20.26 2.87 4.72
CA THR A 107 -19.40 3.29 3.62
C THR A 107 -20.25 3.69 2.43
N LYS A 108 -19.91 4.77 1.75
CA LYS A 108 -20.56 5.17 0.50
C LYS A 108 -19.59 4.98 -0.65
N HIS A 109 -20.11 4.59 -1.80
CA HIS A 109 -19.35 4.32 -3.01
C HIS A 109 -19.83 5.25 -4.12
N ILE A 110 -18.88 5.90 -4.78
CA ILE A 110 -19.10 6.58 -6.06
C ILE A 110 -19.03 5.51 -7.14
N VAL A 111 -20.02 5.48 -8.03
CA VAL A 111 -20.09 4.50 -9.12
C VAL A 111 -19.48 5.09 -10.38
N LEU A 112 -18.53 4.38 -10.97
CA LEU A 112 -17.95 4.69 -12.28
C LEU A 112 -18.19 3.51 -13.24
N ASP A 113 -18.33 3.82 -14.53
CA ASP A 113 -18.44 2.79 -15.59
C ASP A 113 -17.07 2.39 -16.15
N ALA A 114 -16.07 3.25 -15.98
CA ALA A 114 -14.70 3.01 -16.38
C ALA A 114 -13.74 3.85 -15.53
N VAL A 115 -12.53 3.33 -15.32
CA VAL A 115 -11.46 4.07 -14.64
C VAL A 115 -10.10 3.61 -15.14
N ARG A 116 -9.18 4.55 -15.36
CA ARG A 116 -7.78 4.23 -15.64
C ARG A 116 -7.05 4.07 -14.31
N LEU A 117 -6.35 2.96 -14.14
CA LEU A 117 -5.58 2.65 -12.95
C LEU A 117 -4.12 2.46 -13.32
N HIS A 118 -3.22 3.06 -12.55
CA HIS A 118 -1.78 2.91 -12.76
C HIS A 118 -1.07 2.76 -11.42
N GLY A 119 -0.21 1.74 -11.28
CA GLY A 119 0.62 1.60 -10.09
C GLY A 119 1.10 0.18 -9.83
N ILE A 120 1.37 -0.11 -8.56
CA ILE A 120 1.94 -1.39 -8.11
C ILE A 120 1.19 -1.94 -6.90
N ASP A 121 0.99 -3.24 -6.89
CA ASP A 121 0.51 -3.98 -5.72
C ASP A 121 1.42 -5.19 -5.51
N PHE A 122 2.09 -5.28 -4.36
CA PHE A 122 3.03 -6.36 -4.08
C PHE A 122 2.93 -6.89 -2.65
N ARG A 123 3.33 -8.15 -2.46
CA ARG A 123 3.45 -8.76 -1.13
C ARG A 123 4.69 -8.25 -0.43
N LEU A 124 4.51 -7.76 0.79
CA LEU A 124 5.59 -7.48 1.72
C LEU A 124 6.01 -8.78 2.41
N PHE A 125 7.32 -9.02 2.47
CA PHE A 125 7.86 -10.18 3.15
C PHE A 125 7.66 -10.05 4.67
N ASP A 126 6.87 -10.97 5.23
CA ASP A 126 6.80 -11.25 6.66
C ASP A 126 7.49 -12.61 6.91
N PRO A 127 8.64 -12.66 7.63
CA PRO A 127 9.37 -13.89 7.93
C PRO A 127 8.56 -14.91 8.73
N ARG A 128 7.53 -14.49 9.47
CA ARG A 128 6.61 -15.38 10.18
C ARG A 128 5.38 -15.76 9.36
N GLY A 129 5.16 -15.08 8.23
CA GLY A 129 4.06 -15.35 7.30
C GLY A 129 2.68 -15.33 7.96
N LEU A 130 2.46 -14.45 8.94
CA LEU A 130 1.29 -14.52 9.84
C LEU A 130 -0.01 -14.08 9.15
N TYR A 131 0.09 -13.22 8.15
CA TYR A 131 -1.06 -12.63 7.47
C TYR A 131 -0.94 -12.77 5.95
N PRO A 132 -0.91 -14.00 5.39
CA PRO A 132 -0.61 -14.25 3.98
C PRO A 132 -1.67 -13.74 2.99
N HIS A 133 -2.77 -13.17 3.49
CA HIS A 133 -3.86 -12.57 2.73
C HIS A 133 -4.00 -11.06 2.95
N ASP A 134 -3.31 -10.50 3.96
CA ASP A 134 -3.34 -9.09 4.34
C ASP A 134 -1.92 -8.48 4.34
N ASP A 135 -1.00 -9.07 3.56
CA ASP A 135 0.42 -8.72 3.48
C ASP A 135 0.78 -7.88 2.24
N ARG A 136 -0.21 -7.26 1.58
CA ARG A 136 0.00 -6.55 0.32
C ARG A 136 0.04 -5.05 0.47
N MET A 137 1.10 -4.44 -0.04
CA MET A 137 1.25 -2.99 -0.18
C MET A 137 0.75 -2.55 -1.55
N SER A 138 -0.31 -1.74 -1.57
CA SER A 138 -0.91 -1.18 -2.78
C SER A 138 -0.59 0.31 -2.92
N PHE A 139 0.07 0.67 -4.00
CA PHE A 139 0.26 2.04 -4.47
C PHE A 139 -0.29 2.14 -5.88
N VAL A 140 -1.62 2.15 -5.97
CA VAL A 140 -2.37 2.26 -7.22
C VAL A 140 -3.06 3.61 -7.25
N PHE A 141 -2.94 4.31 -8.36
CA PHE A 141 -3.49 5.64 -8.55
C PHE A 141 -4.68 5.57 -9.51
N ILE A 142 -5.74 6.30 -9.17
CA ILE A 142 -6.80 6.62 -10.12
C ILE A 142 -6.28 7.69 -11.08
N GLU A 143 -6.40 7.45 -12.38
CA GLU A 143 -6.20 8.44 -13.42
C GLU A 143 -7.57 8.78 -14.02
N CYS A 144 -8.11 9.95 -13.67
CA CYS A 144 -9.46 10.36 -14.05
C CYS A 144 -9.49 11.87 -14.30
N PRO A 145 -8.95 12.34 -15.44
CA PRO A 145 -8.87 13.77 -15.72
C PRO A 145 -10.25 14.45 -15.85
N GLU A 146 -11.32 13.70 -16.05
CA GLU A 146 -12.70 14.23 -16.08
C GLU A 146 -13.23 14.56 -14.68
N HIS A 147 -12.73 13.87 -13.66
CA HIS A 147 -13.15 14.03 -12.26
C HIS A 147 -11.94 14.30 -11.38
N HIS A 148 -11.50 15.57 -11.37
CA HIS A 148 -10.28 16.00 -10.68
C HIS A 148 -10.25 15.62 -9.18
N PHE A 149 -11.39 15.46 -8.53
CA PHE A 149 -11.47 15.06 -7.12
C PHE A 149 -11.05 13.59 -6.88
N LEU A 150 -11.11 12.74 -7.92
CA LEU A 150 -10.64 11.36 -7.94
C LEU A 150 -9.22 11.23 -8.53
N ASP A 151 -8.85 12.09 -9.46
CA ASP A 151 -7.54 12.02 -10.12
C ASP A 151 -6.37 12.10 -9.15
N GLY A 152 -5.44 11.16 -9.29
CA GLY A 152 -4.23 11.01 -8.49
C GLY A 152 -4.42 10.32 -7.14
N ARG A 153 -5.63 9.89 -6.79
CA ARG A 153 -5.92 9.26 -5.47
C ARG A 153 -5.36 7.84 -5.37
N LEU A 154 -4.75 7.55 -4.21
CA LEU A 154 -4.30 6.22 -3.85
C LEU A 154 -5.46 5.29 -3.50
N VAL A 155 -5.44 4.09 -4.06
CA VAL A 155 -6.44 3.04 -3.85
C VAL A 155 -5.82 1.65 -3.79
N LYS A 156 -6.56 0.73 -3.18
CA LYS A 156 -6.38 -0.71 -3.28
C LYS A 156 -7.52 -1.28 -4.12
N ILE A 157 -7.19 -2.19 -5.04
CA ILE A 157 -8.16 -2.88 -5.87
C ILE A 157 -8.59 -4.17 -5.18
N THR A 158 -9.90 -4.34 -4.98
CA THR A 158 -10.50 -5.60 -4.53
C THR A 158 -11.63 -6.01 -5.47
N GLU A 159 -11.88 -7.31 -5.57
CA GLU A 159 -13.01 -7.86 -6.33
C GLU A 159 -14.05 -8.39 -5.34
N GLU A 160 -15.23 -7.77 -5.32
CA GLU A 160 -16.35 -8.18 -4.47
C GLU A 160 -17.51 -8.66 -5.33
N TYR A 161 -17.79 -9.96 -5.29
CA TYR A 161 -18.91 -10.57 -6.05
C TYR A 161 -18.88 -10.24 -7.56
N GLY A 162 -17.69 -10.08 -8.14
CA GLY A 162 -17.50 -9.73 -9.55
C GLY A 162 -17.58 -8.23 -9.85
N THR A 163 -17.62 -7.38 -8.82
CA THR A 163 -17.55 -5.92 -8.93
C THR A 163 -16.21 -5.43 -8.43
N THR A 164 -15.54 -4.58 -9.21
CA THR A 164 -14.29 -3.95 -8.78
C THR A 164 -14.59 -2.87 -7.74
N VAL A 165 -13.96 -2.98 -6.58
CA VAL A 165 -14.05 -2.00 -5.48
C VAL A 165 -12.68 -1.36 -5.30
N LEU A 166 -12.65 -0.03 -5.32
CA LEU A 166 -11.48 0.78 -5.01
C LEU A 166 -11.63 1.33 -3.60
N SER A 167 -10.79 0.87 -2.68
CA SER A 167 -10.86 1.22 -1.26
C SER A 167 -9.55 1.80 -0.74
N CYS A 168 -9.59 2.34 0.48
CA CYS A 168 -8.38 2.81 1.17
C CYS A 168 -7.35 1.67 1.29
N PRO A 169 -6.10 1.88 0.84
CA PRO A 169 -5.02 0.94 1.06
C PRO A 169 -4.82 0.62 2.54
N SER A 170 -4.62 -0.67 2.83
CA SER A 170 -4.40 -1.17 4.19
C SER A 170 -3.52 -2.40 4.19
N LEU A 171 -2.72 -2.52 5.25
CA LEU A 171 -1.75 -3.59 5.46
C LEU A 171 -1.77 -4.00 6.93
N ARG A 172 -1.84 -5.31 7.21
CA ARG A 172 -1.71 -5.81 8.58
C ARG A 172 -0.26 -6.20 8.83
N LEU A 173 0.34 -5.55 9.82
CA LEU A 173 1.74 -5.72 10.19
C LEU A 173 1.89 -6.23 11.63
N LYS A 174 3.09 -6.71 11.92
CA LYS A 174 3.59 -6.87 13.29
C LYS A 174 4.43 -5.67 13.68
N SER A 175 4.55 -5.47 14.99
CA SER A 175 5.25 -4.33 15.60
C SER A 175 6.66 -4.08 15.08
N TYR A 176 7.38 -5.13 14.68
CA TYR A 176 8.76 -4.99 14.18
C TYR A 176 8.88 -4.41 12.76
N LEU A 177 7.78 -4.30 12.01
CA LEU A 177 7.74 -3.63 10.70
C LEU A 177 7.19 -2.21 10.79
N GLU A 178 6.73 -1.77 11.96
CA GLU A 178 6.07 -0.47 12.11
C GLU A 178 7.04 0.69 11.87
N ASP A 179 8.19 0.70 12.54
CA ASP A 179 9.20 1.76 12.39
C ASP A 179 9.73 1.85 10.95
N TRP A 180 9.90 0.70 10.30
CA TRP A 180 10.30 0.64 8.89
C TRP A 180 9.22 1.23 7.97
N THR A 181 7.95 0.91 8.24
CA THR A 181 6.82 1.43 7.45
C THR A 181 6.67 2.94 7.61
N ASP A 182 6.86 3.45 8.83
CA ASP A 182 6.90 4.89 9.09
C ASP A 182 8.05 5.57 8.34
N CYS A 183 9.23 4.96 8.30
CA CYS A 183 10.36 5.49 7.54
C CYS A 183 10.05 5.56 6.04
N LEU A 184 9.50 4.48 5.47
CA LEU A 184 9.07 4.43 4.06
C LEU A 184 8.02 5.50 3.76
N PHE A 185 6.94 5.59 4.54
CA PHE A 185 5.88 6.57 4.28
C PHE A 185 6.34 8.00 4.53
N SER A 186 7.24 8.23 5.49
CA SER A 186 7.87 9.54 5.68
C SER A 186 8.70 9.94 4.47
N TRP A 187 9.46 9.00 3.90
CA TRP A 187 10.22 9.22 2.67
C TRP A 187 9.29 9.57 1.50
N VAL A 188 8.23 8.77 1.28
CA VAL A 188 7.24 9.04 0.22
C VAL A 188 6.63 10.42 0.40
N ARG A 189 6.23 10.77 1.63
CA ARG A 189 5.63 12.05 1.93
C ARG A 189 6.58 13.22 1.67
N PHE A 190 7.82 13.10 2.12
CA PHE A 190 8.79 14.18 2.06
C PHE A 190 9.24 14.48 0.63
N PHE A 191 9.50 13.44 -0.17
CA PHE A 191 10.09 13.61 -1.51
C PHE A 191 9.08 13.63 -2.67
N LEU A 192 7.94 12.93 -2.55
CA LEU A 192 7.10 12.61 -3.72
C LEU A 192 5.61 12.94 -3.56
N MET A 193 5.07 12.84 -2.36
CA MET A 193 3.63 12.99 -2.11
C MET A 193 3.36 13.71 -0.79
N GLY A 194 3.50 15.03 -0.78
CA GLY A 194 3.40 15.84 0.45
C GLY A 194 2.09 15.70 1.23
N ASP A 195 1.02 15.29 0.56
CA ASP A 195 -0.31 15.05 1.13
C ASP A 195 -0.54 13.59 1.55
N LEU A 196 0.49 12.73 1.48
CA LEU A 196 0.42 11.39 2.01
C LEU A 196 0.14 11.45 3.52
N TRP A 197 -0.91 10.75 3.90
CA TRP A 197 -1.31 10.53 5.29
C TRP A 197 -1.34 9.03 5.56
N TRP A 198 -0.92 8.64 6.76
CA TRP A 198 -1.07 7.26 7.22
C TRP A 198 -1.40 7.25 8.71
N ALA A 199 -2.13 6.21 9.12
CA ALA A 199 -2.44 5.97 10.52
C ALA A 199 -2.25 4.51 10.87
N ARG A 200 -1.80 4.32 12.11
CA ARG A 200 -1.82 3.07 12.86
C ARG A 200 -2.93 3.19 13.92
N HIS A 201 -3.39 2.09 14.50
CA HIS A 201 -4.46 2.12 15.52
C HIS A 201 -4.09 2.96 16.77
N GLU A 202 -2.82 3.33 16.92
CA GLU A 202 -2.32 4.33 17.86
C GLU A 202 -1.74 5.50 17.04
N ASP A 203 -2.30 6.70 17.22
CA ASP A 203 -1.87 7.95 16.56
C ASP A 203 -0.39 8.21 16.82
N LEU A 204 0.48 8.27 15.80
CA LEU A 204 1.87 8.66 16.04
C LEU A 204 2.61 9.46 14.96
N GLN A 205 3.57 10.19 15.54
CA GLN A 205 4.45 11.25 15.10
C GLN A 205 5.56 10.85 14.10
N GLY A 206 5.53 9.64 13.52
CA GLY A 206 6.68 9.08 12.78
C GLY A 206 7.25 10.00 11.69
N TYR A 207 6.39 10.76 11.01
CA TYR A 207 6.85 11.77 10.05
C TYR A 207 7.78 12.83 10.65
N HIS A 208 7.46 13.34 11.85
CA HIS A 208 8.25 14.39 12.49
C HIS A 208 9.66 13.91 12.86
N ASP A 209 9.79 12.64 13.24
CA ASP A 209 11.07 12.04 13.63
C ASP A 209 12.01 11.91 12.42
N TYR A 210 11.48 11.46 11.27
CA TYR A 210 12.28 11.28 10.05
C TYR A 210 12.50 12.57 9.25
N ARG A 211 11.56 13.52 9.32
CA ARG A 211 11.65 14.77 8.55
C ARG A 211 12.95 15.52 8.80
N GLY A 212 13.36 15.67 10.06
CA GLY A 212 14.60 16.37 10.41
C GLY A 212 15.85 15.70 9.82
N VAL A 213 15.86 14.36 9.80
CA VAL A 213 16.96 13.59 9.19
C VAL A 213 17.01 13.83 7.68
N PHE A 214 15.87 13.77 7.00
CA PHE A 214 15.80 14.00 5.55
C PHE A 214 16.19 15.43 5.16
N GLU A 215 15.77 16.43 5.93
CA GLU A 215 16.16 17.83 5.72
C GLU A 215 17.68 18.03 5.82
N ILE A 216 18.35 17.39 6.79
CA ILE A 216 19.81 17.43 6.93
C ILE A 216 20.50 16.80 5.71
N VAL A 217 20.05 15.61 5.28
CA VAL A 217 20.64 14.91 4.13
C VAL A 217 20.43 15.71 2.85
N GLN A 218 19.23 16.25 2.62
CA GLN A 218 18.92 17.10 1.48
C GLN A 218 19.76 18.38 1.47
N THR A 219 19.93 19.03 2.62
CA THR A 219 20.77 20.22 2.74
C THR A 219 22.24 19.92 2.41
N THR A 220 22.70 18.71 2.75
CA THR A 220 24.10 18.33 2.56
C THR A 220 24.41 17.82 1.15
N ARG A 221 23.48 17.09 0.52
CA ARG A 221 23.71 16.35 -0.74
C ARG A 221 22.89 16.86 -1.93
N GLY A 222 21.94 17.75 -1.70
CA GLY A 222 20.96 18.16 -2.71
C GLY A 222 19.79 17.17 -2.82
N SER A 223 18.71 17.63 -3.45
CA SER A 223 17.41 16.93 -3.41
C SER A 223 17.42 15.56 -4.07
N ALA A 224 18.00 15.42 -5.27
CA ALA A 224 17.97 14.16 -6.01
C ALA A 224 18.83 13.09 -5.33
N GLU A 225 20.07 13.44 -4.94
CA GLU A 225 20.95 12.50 -4.23
C GLU A 225 20.41 12.13 -2.85
N ALA A 226 19.76 13.07 -2.15
CA ALA A 226 19.13 12.78 -0.87
C ALA A 226 17.95 11.82 -1.00
N GLU A 227 17.10 11.99 -2.02
CA GLU A 227 15.99 11.07 -2.28
C GLU A 227 16.50 9.64 -2.50
N ASP A 228 17.47 9.47 -3.40
CA ASP A 228 18.04 8.15 -3.72
C ASP A 228 18.77 7.54 -2.50
N ALA A 229 19.64 8.32 -1.83
CA ALA A 229 20.41 7.83 -0.70
C ALA A 229 19.54 7.46 0.51
N THR A 230 18.47 8.22 0.76
CA THR A 230 17.53 7.90 1.84
C THR A 230 16.66 6.70 1.48
N PHE A 231 16.26 6.53 0.21
CA PHE A 231 15.55 5.33 -0.21
C PHE A 231 16.43 4.07 -0.11
N ASP A 232 17.72 4.17 -0.46
CA ASP A 232 18.68 3.07 -0.29
C ASP A 232 18.82 2.68 1.19
N ALA A 233 18.77 3.66 2.11
CA ALA A 233 18.73 3.38 3.54
C ALA A 233 17.43 2.66 3.96
N VAL A 234 16.28 3.05 3.41
CA VAL A 234 15.00 2.34 3.64
C VAL A 234 15.09 0.87 3.19
N LEU A 235 15.69 0.60 2.03
CA LEU A 235 15.92 -0.77 1.53
C LEU A 235 16.91 -1.55 2.39
N SER A 236 17.99 -0.90 2.85
CA SER A 236 18.98 -1.53 3.73
C SER A 236 18.35 -1.94 5.06
N THR A 237 17.55 -1.07 5.67
CA THR A 237 16.83 -1.38 6.92
C THR A 237 15.84 -2.52 6.72
N PHE A 238 15.10 -2.54 5.59
CA PHE A 238 14.23 -3.66 5.24
C PHE A 238 14.99 -4.98 5.18
N THR A 239 16.12 -4.99 4.47
CA THR A 239 17.00 -6.17 4.30
C THR A 239 17.49 -6.68 5.66
N GLN A 240 18.00 -5.77 6.50
CA GLN A 240 18.48 -6.10 7.84
C GLN A 240 17.37 -6.70 8.71
N HIS A 241 16.16 -6.13 8.69
CA HIS A 241 15.02 -6.66 9.42
C HIS A 241 14.61 -8.03 8.87
N ALA A 242 14.52 -8.17 7.55
CA ALA A 242 14.15 -9.44 6.90
C ALA A 242 15.13 -10.56 7.26
N GLU A 243 16.44 -10.30 7.25
CA GLU A 243 17.48 -11.27 7.61
C GLU A 243 17.48 -11.60 9.09
N HIS A 244 17.45 -10.58 9.96
CA HIS A 244 17.44 -10.78 11.41
C HIS A 244 16.27 -11.67 11.85
N TRP A 245 15.06 -11.30 11.44
CA TRP A 245 13.86 -12.03 11.82
C TRP A 245 13.75 -13.39 11.13
N ARG A 246 14.25 -13.57 9.90
CA ARG A 246 14.35 -14.89 9.28
C ARG A 246 15.27 -15.82 10.10
N CYS A 247 16.42 -15.33 10.55
CA CYS A 247 17.32 -16.09 11.41
C CYS A 247 16.69 -16.41 12.78
N GLU A 248 15.99 -15.46 13.40
CA GLU A 248 15.28 -15.73 14.66
C GLU A 248 14.22 -16.82 14.49
N VAL A 249 13.40 -16.71 13.44
CA VAL A 249 12.34 -17.69 13.14
C VAL A 249 12.93 -19.09 12.92
N GLN A 250 14.05 -19.19 12.19
CA GLN A 250 14.79 -20.45 12.00
C GLN A 250 15.36 -21.03 13.30
N ARG A 251 15.74 -20.19 14.28
CA ARG A 251 16.26 -20.66 15.58
C ARG A 251 15.16 -21.18 16.51
N THR A 252 13.92 -20.72 16.30
CA THR A 252 12.76 -21.09 17.12
C THR A 252 11.90 -22.20 16.53
N ALA A 253 12.19 -22.63 15.29
CA ALA A 253 11.54 -23.74 14.58
C ALA A 253 12.28 -25.06 14.85
#